data_AF-A0A966BDF8-F1
#
_entry.id   AF-A0A966BDF8-F1
#
_cell.length_a   1.000
_cell.length_b   1.000
_cell.length_c   1.000
_cell.angle_alpha   90.00
_cell.angle_beta   90.00
_cell.angle_gamma   90.00
#
_symmetry.space_group_name_H-M   'P 1'
#
loop_
_entity.id
_entity.type
_entity.pdbx_description
1 polymer ?
#
loop_
_entity_poly.entity_id
_entity_poly.type
_entity_poly.pdbx_seq_one_letter_code
_entity_poly.pdbx_strand_id
1 'polypeptide(L)'
;MNPSNQRDGKVPGIGHFIHRSTDPRHDLLMDRLAGADLNQRRMDVAASLISLTSERIPVAPNVDFAIARTAGWLAHALEEYEETPIWFRPVGRYVVSPASHQPPVPVD
;
A
#
# COMPACT_ATOMS: atom_id res chain seq x y z
N MET A 1 21.67 28.17 16.30
CA MET A 1 20.66 27.09 16.23
C MET A 1 19.40 27.58 16.94
N ASN A 2 18.24 27.62 16.27
CA ASN A 2 16.97 28.03 16.86
C ASN A 2 16.29 26.81 17.54
N PRO A 3 15.92 26.87 18.83
CA PRO A 3 15.28 25.75 19.55
C PRO A 3 13.83 25.46 19.14
N SER A 4 13.23 26.22 18.21
CA SER A 4 11.82 26.07 17.80
C SER A 4 11.51 24.92 16.81
N ASN A 5 12.45 24.00 16.54
CA ASN A 5 12.25 22.86 15.62
C ASN A 5 12.17 21.50 16.35
N GLN A 6 11.98 21.51 17.67
CA GLN A 6 11.66 20.27 18.37
C GLN A 6 10.19 19.94 18.10
N ARG A 7 9.90 19.27 16.98
CA ARG A 7 8.61 18.56 16.82
C ARG A 7 8.49 17.65 18.03
N ASP A 8 7.35 17.66 18.73
CA ASP A 8 7.08 17.03 20.04
C ASP A 8 7.23 15.49 20.10
N GLY A 9 8.09 14.87 19.29
CA GLY A 9 8.26 13.43 19.15
C GLY A 9 7.06 12.74 18.48
N LYS A 10 6.00 13.48 18.14
CA LYS A 10 4.77 12.94 17.59
C LYS A 10 4.92 12.65 16.10
N VAL A 11 4.67 11.41 15.72
CA VAL A 11 4.66 10.97 14.32
C VAL A 11 3.33 11.38 13.68
N PRO A 12 3.33 12.15 12.58
CA PRO A 12 2.10 12.49 11.85
C PRO A 12 1.35 11.24 11.38
N GLY A 13 0.01 11.29 11.43
CA GLY A 13 -0.83 10.14 11.06
C GLY A 13 -0.93 9.04 12.12
N ILE A 14 -0.30 9.21 13.29
CA ILE A 14 -0.30 8.23 14.39
C ILE A 14 -1.02 8.81 15.62
N GLY A 15 -1.95 8.02 16.16
CA GLY A 15 -2.76 8.34 17.34
C GLY A 15 -3.86 9.36 17.06
N HIS A 16 -4.83 9.43 17.98
CA HIS A 16 -5.95 10.36 17.90
C HIS A 16 -6.36 10.85 19.30
N PHE A 17 -6.79 12.11 19.42
CA PHE A 17 -7.22 12.67 20.72
C PHE A 17 -8.55 12.06 21.19
N ILE A 18 -9.51 11.93 20.26
CA ILE A 18 -10.85 11.38 20.51
C ILE A 18 -10.87 9.84 20.46
N HIS A 19 -10.39 9.24 19.37
CA HIS A 19 -10.37 7.78 19.22
C HIS A 19 -9.23 7.17 20.05
N ARG A 20 -9.58 6.39 21.08
CA ARG A 20 -8.63 5.73 21.99
C ARG A 20 -8.08 4.41 21.46
N SER A 21 -8.65 3.92 20.36
CA SER A 21 -8.27 2.73 19.60
C SER A 21 -7.94 3.12 18.16
N THR A 22 -8.27 2.30 17.16
CA THR A 22 -8.23 2.69 15.74
C THR A 22 -9.20 3.84 15.44
N ASP A 23 -8.81 4.69 14.49
CA ASP A 23 -9.69 5.69 13.89
C ASP A 23 -10.62 4.98 12.87
N PRO A 24 -11.95 4.97 13.06
CA PRO A 24 -12.86 4.25 12.16
C PRO A 24 -12.81 4.76 10.71
N ARG A 25 -12.37 6.01 10.49
CA ARG A 25 -12.18 6.57 9.15
C ARG A 25 -10.90 6.06 8.49
N HIS A 26 -9.86 5.78 9.28
CA HIS A 26 -8.66 5.09 8.80
C HIS A 26 -9.05 3.71 8.25
N ASP A 27 -9.75 2.92 9.07
CA ASP A 27 -10.17 1.57 8.72
C ASP A 27 -11.04 1.59 7.45
N LEU A 28 -12.05 2.47 7.42
CA LEU A 28 -12.92 2.64 6.25
C LEU A 28 -12.14 3.01 4.99
N LEU A 29 -11.23 3.99 5.05
CA LEU A 29 -10.51 4.43 3.86
C LEU A 29 -9.53 3.35 3.38
N MET A 30 -8.82 2.68 4.29
CA MET A 30 -7.92 1.59 3.93
C MET A 30 -8.66 0.40 3.31
N ASP A 31 -9.86 0.06 3.80
CA ASP A 31 -10.73 -0.97 3.22
C ASP A 31 -11.15 -0.60 1.78
N ARG A 32 -11.57 0.66 1.56
CA ARG A 32 -11.88 1.14 0.20
C ARG A 32 -10.67 1.12 -0.73
N LEU A 33 -9.49 1.49 -0.24
CA LEU A 33 -8.26 1.46 -1.02
C LEU A 33 -7.82 0.03 -1.36
N ALA A 34 -8.02 -0.93 -0.46
CA ALA A 34 -7.77 -2.35 -0.73
C ALA A 34 -8.70 -2.90 -1.83
N GLY A 35 -9.96 -2.45 -1.87
CA GLY A 35 -10.94 -2.86 -2.88
C GLY A 35 -10.81 -2.17 -4.24
N ALA A 36 -9.95 -1.16 -4.39
CA ALA A 36 -9.86 -0.33 -5.60
C ALA A 36 -8.92 -0.89 -6.68
N ASP A 37 -8.44 -2.13 -6.54
CA ASP A 37 -7.44 -2.77 -7.43
C ASP A 37 -6.20 -1.89 -7.68
N LEU A 38 -5.78 -1.20 -6.63
CA LEU A 38 -4.59 -0.34 -6.65
C LEU A 38 -3.36 -1.19 -6.36
N ASN A 39 -2.23 -0.83 -6.99
CA ASN A 39 -0.95 -1.55 -6.97
C ASN A 39 -0.65 -2.26 -5.61
N GLN A 40 -0.78 -3.60 -5.59
CA GLN A 40 -0.69 -4.44 -4.38
C GLN A 40 0.61 -4.21 -3.60
N ARG A 41 1.73 -4.03 -4.30
CA ARG A 41 3.04 -3.78 -3.66
C ARG A 41 3.02 -2.54 -2.76
N ARG A 42 2.24 -1.53 -3.13
CA ARG A 42 2.12 -0.30 -2.34
C ARG A 42 1.23 -0.51 -1.10
N MET A 43 0.25 -1.41 -1.16
CA MET A 43 -0.51 -1.83 0.03
C MET A 43 0.35 -2.61 1.00
N ASP A 44 1.22 -3.49 0.49
CA ASP A 44 2.15 -4.25 1.33
C ASP A 44 3.13 -3.34 2.07
N VAL A 45 3.62 -2.27 1.43
CA VAL A 45 4.46 -1.25 2.07
C VAL A 45 3.68 -0.49 3.16
N ALA A 46 2.42 -0.16 2.93
CA ALA A 46 1.59 0.52 3.93
C ALA A 46 1.37 -0.38 5.16
N ALA A 47 1.01 -1.63 4.94
CA ALA A 47 0.88 -2.64 6.00
C ALA A 47 2.19 -2.85 6.76
N SER A 48 3.32 -2.92 6.05
CA SER A 48 4.65 -3.05 6.66
C SER A 48 4.99 -1.85 7.54
N LEU A 49 4.69 -0.62 7.09
CA LEU A 49 4.90 0.58 7.89
C LEU A 49 4.04 0.56 9.15
N ILE A 50 2.76 0.20 9.06
CA ILE A 50 1.87 0.07 10.22
C ILE A 50 2.40 -0.97 11.21
N SER A 51 2.86 -2.13 10.72
CA SER A 51 3.46 -3.17 11.56
C SER A 51 4.70 -2.64 12.30
N LEU A 52 5.64 -2.05 11.55
CA LEU A 52 6.90 -1.53 12.10
C LEU A 52 6.70 -0.38 13.09
N THR A 53 5.70 0.48 12.85
CA THR A 53 5.41 1.58 13.77
C THR A 53 4.70 1.09 15.02
N SER A 54 3.81 0.10 14.89
CA SER A 54 3.07 -0.49 16.03
C SER A 54 4.00 -1.18 17.03
N GLU A 55 5.14 -1.72 16.59
CA GLU A 55 6.17 -2.28 17.46
C GLU A 55 6.84 -1.22 18.37
N ARG A 56 6.90 0.03 17.90
CA ARG A 56 7.65 1.11 18.57
C ARG A 56 6.77 2.14 19.23
N ILE A 57 5.52 2.26 18.76
CA ILE A 57 4.58 3.29 19.17
C ILE A 57 3.20 2.61 19.34
N PRO A 58 2.72 2.40 20.58
CA PRO A 58 1.50 1.65 20.85
C PRO A 58 0.23 2.49 20.66
N VAL A 59 0.17 3.26 19.57
CA VAL A 59 -1.01 4.04 19.15
C VAL A 59 -1.28 3.78 17.68
N ALA A 60 -2.55 3.54 17.37
CA ALA A 60 -2.98 3.17 16.03
C ALA A 60 -2.83 4.33 15.02
N PRO A 61 -2.69 4.03 13.72
CA PRO A 61 -2.78 5.03 12.66
C PRO A 61 -4.16 5.70 12.64
N ASN A 62 -4.18 6.94 12.19
CA ASN A 62 -5.42 7.72 12.02
C ASN A 62 -5.72 7.99 10.53
N VAL A 63 -6.81 8.71 10.27
CA VAL A 63 -7.24 9.00 8.90
C VAL A 63 -6.19 9.74 8.06
N ASP A 64 -5.34 10.57 8.68
CA ASP A 64 -4.33 11.34 7.96
C ASP A 64 -3.27 10.42 7.34
N PHE A 65 -2.95 9.30 7.99
CA PHE A 65 -2.08 8.27 7.41
C PHE A 65 -2.69 7.71 6.12
N ALA A 66 -3.98 7.36 6.15
CA ALA A 66 -4.68 6.80 4.98
C ALA A 66 -4.81 7.84 3.84
N ILE A 67 -5.06 9.10 4.18
CA ILE A 67 -5.08 10.21 3.21
C ILE A 67 -3.70 10.39 2.57
N ALA A 68 -2.62 10.40 3.37
CA ALA A 68 -1.27 10.54 2.84
C ALA A 68 -0.90 9.39 1.88
N ARG A 69 -1.36 8.16 2.13
CA ARG A 69 -1.20 7.04 1.18
C ARG A 69 -1.94 7.30 -0.13
N THR A 70 -3.18 7.78 -0.04
CA THR A 70 -3.99 8.15 -1.21
C THR A 70 -3.32 9.25 -2.04
N ALA A 71 -2.86 10.32 -1.39
CA ALA A 71 -2.18 11.43 -2.04
C ALA A 71 -0.86 10.98 -2.69
N GLY A 72 -0.07 10.13 -2.01
CA GLY A 72 1.15 9.57 -2.58
C GLY A 72 0.88 8.69 -3.81
N TRP A 73 -0.25 7.98 -3.85
CA TRP A 73 -0.64 7.21 -5.02
C TRP A 73 -1.10 8.08 -6.19
N LEU A 74 -1.88 9.13 -5.91
CA LEU A 74 -2.25 10.11 -6.92
C LEU A 74 -1.02 10.82 -7.50
N ALA A 75 -0.08 11.21 -6.66
CA ALA A 75 1.18 11.81 -7.11
C ALA A 75 1.93 10.89 -8.08
N HIS A 76 2.09 9.61 -7.73
CA HIS A 76 2.74 8.66 -8.64
C HIS A 76 1.95 8.36 -9.92
N ALA A 77 0.62 8.34 -9.85
CA ALA A 77 -0.20 8.19 -11.05
C ALA A 77 -0.02 9.40 -11.98
N LEU A 78 0.05 10.61 -11.42
CA LEU A 78 0.31 11.83 -12.18
C LEU A 78 1.74 11.86 -12.75
N GLU A 79 2.75 11.45 -11.99
CA GLU A 79 4.13 11.28 -12.49
C GLU A 79 4.16 10.32 -13.70
N GLU A 80 3.48 9.19 -13.63
CA GLU A 80 3.38 8.25 -14.77
C GLU A 80 2.63 8.85 -15.97
N TYR A 81 1.59 9.66 -15.75
CA TYR A 81 0.84 10.32 -16.83
C TYR A 81 1.62 11.47 -17.51
N GLU A 82 2.52 12.12 -16.78
CA GLU A 82 3.38 13.18 -17.32
C GLU A 82 4.57 12.60 -18.12
N GLU A 83 4.97 11.36 -17.86
CA GLU A 83 6.02 10.66 -18.58
C GLU A 83 5.53 10.05 -19.92
N THR A 84 6.47 9.74 -20.82
CA THR A 84 6.13 9.02 -22.05
C THR A 84 5.62 7.62 -21.67
N PRO A 85 4.43 7.17 -22.14
CA PRO A 85 3.82 5.94 -21.68
C PRO A 85 4.75 4.74 -21.84
N ILE A 86 5.27 4.23 -20.72
CA ILE A 86 6.02 2.98 -20.69
C ILE A 86 4.97 1.89 -20.55
N TRP A 87 4.50 1.36 -21.68
CA TRP A 87 3.52 0.26 -21.68
C TRP A 87 4.16 -0.98 -21.06
N PHE A 88 4.07 -1.10 -19.74
CA PHE A 88 4.51 -2.29 -19.03
C PHE A 88 3.62 -3.45 -19.46
N ARG A 89 4.10 -4.24 -20.42
CA ARG A 89 3.46 -5.46 -20.91
C ARG A 89 4.24 -6.67 -20.40
N PRO A 90 3.92 -7.18 -19.21
CA PRO A 90 4.60 -8.35 -18.68
C PRO A 90 4.34 -9.55 -19.59
N VAL A 91 5.42 -10.19 -20.04
CA VAL A 91 5.37 -11.46 -20.77
C VAL A 91 5.62 -12.60 -19.79
N GLY A 92 4.61 -13.45 -19.61
CA GLY A 92 4.77 -14.69 -18.86
C GLY A 92 5.40 -15.75 -19.75
N ARG A 93 6.53 -16.32 -19.34
CA ARG A 93 7.03 -17.56 -19.95
C ARG A 93 6.38 -18.73 -19.22
N TYR A 94 5.45 -19.40 -19.90
CA TYR A 94 4.92 -20.65 -19.38
C TYR A 94 6.01 -21.73 -19.45
N VAL A 95 6.41 -22.25 -18.30
CA VAL A 95 7.37 -23.35 -18.19
C VAL A 95 6.59 -24.58 -17.75
N VAL A 96 6.41 -25.53 -18.66
CA VAL A 96 5.86 -26.85 -18.33
C VAL A 96 6.94 -27.69 -17.66
N SER A 97 6.57 -28.43 -16.62
CA SER A 97 7.42 -29.50 -16.11
C SER A 97 7.54 -30.59 -17.19
N PRO A 98 8.71 -31.20 -17.43
CA PRO A 98 8.85 -32.32 -18.35
C PRO A 98 7.87 -33.48 -18.03
N ALA A 99 7.49 -33.62 -16.76
CA ALA A 99 6.52 -34.62 -16.29
C ALA A 99 5.05 -34.29 -16.62
N SER A 100 4.74 -33.06 -17.04
CA SER A 100 3.37 -32.60 -17.37
C SER A 100 3.03 -32.62 -18.86
N HIS A 101 3.96 -33.04 -19.72
CA HIS A 101 3.66 -33.25 -21.13
C HIS A 101 2.88 -34.55 -21.31
N GLN A 102 1.55 -34.45 -21.30
CA GLN A 102 0.69 -35.57 -21.61
C GLN A 102 0.43 -35.61 -23.13
N PRO A 103 0.61 -36.76 -23.80
CA PRO A 103 0.28 -36.89 -25.21
C PRO A 103 -1.23 -36.65 -25.44
N PRO A 104 -1.62 -36.17 -26.63
CA PRO A 104 -3.03 -35.96 -26.95
C PRO A 104 -3.81 -37.27 -26.79
N VAL A 105 -4.92 -37.23 -26.05
CA VAL A 105 -5.81 -38.37 -25.88
C VAL A 105 -6.64 -38.52 -27.15
N PRO A 106 -6.65 -39.71 -27.81
CA PRO A 106 -7.49 -39.94 -28.97
C PRO A 106 -8.96 -39.78 -28.58
N VAL A 107 -9.70 -39.04 -29.39
CA VAL A 107 -11.16 -39.02 -29.34
C VAL A 107 -11.65 -39.92 -30.48
N ASP A 108 -12.29 -41.03 -30.11
CA ASP A 108 -13.03 -41.90 -31.04
C ASP A 108 -14.39 -41.27 -31.39
#